data_AF-A0A1A8MWL6-F1
#
_entry.id   AF-A0A1A8MWL6-F1
#
_cell.length_a   1.000
_cell.length_b   1.000
_cell.length_c   1.000
_cell.angle_alpha   90.00
_cell.angle_beta   90.00
_cell.angle_gamma   90.00
#
_symmetry.space_group_name_H-M   'P 1'
#
loop_
_entity.id
_entity.type
_entity.pdbx_description
1 polymer ?
#
loop_
_entity_poly.entity_id
_entity_poly.type
_entity_poly.pdbx_seq_one_letter_code
_entity_poly.pdbx_strand_id
1 'polypeptide(L)'
;LPYRIHVNQTTVNLLNDLKMGYQIQVRGLTELKGKGVETTYWLVGKDDFHKALPVPIEVKDLGVNHGIGLEEIPVDRRQKFLDRQKKTN
;
A
#
# COMPACT_ATOMS: atom_id res chain seq x y z
N LEU A 1 -6.57 -4.39 -5.93
CA LEU A 1 -5.84 -5.64 -5.66
C LEU A 1 -5.04 -5.43 -4.39
N PRO A 2 -5.30 -6.22 -3.33
CA PRO A 2 -4.60 -6.09 -2.05
C PRO A 2 -3.12 -6.51 -2.19
N TYR A 3 -2.25 -5.99 -1.30
CA TYR A 3 -0.82 -6.32 -1.24
C TYR A 3 0.00 -6.03 -2.51
N ARG A 4 -0.39 -5.02 -3.29
CA ARG A 4 0.39 -4.56 -4.44
C ARG A 4 1.03 -3.20 -4.19
N ILE A 5 2.19 -2.99 -4.80
CA ILE A 5 2.95 -1.74 -4.68
C ILE A 5 2.55 -0.80 -5.82
N HIS A 6 2.03 0.37 -5.46
CA HIS A 6 1.74 1.45 -6.39
C HIS A 6 3.01 2.28 -6.61
N VAL A 7 3.31 2.62 -7.86
CA VAL A 7 4.42 3.51 -8.20
C VAL A 7 3.97 4.59 -9.18
N ASN A 8 4.60 5.76 -9.11
CA ASN A 8 4.35 6.89 -10.00
C ASN A 8 5.28 6.85 -11.23
N GLN A 9 5.08 7.77 -12.19
CA GLN A 9 5.87 7.78 -13.42
C GLN A 9 7.38 7.96 -13.17
N THR A 10 7.75 8.87 -12.28
CA THR A 10 9.16 9.16 -11.97
C THR A 10 9.87 7.92 -11.43
N THR A 11 9.22 7.17 -10.54
CA THR A 11 9.77 5.91 -10.01
C THR A 11 9.87 4.84 -11.11
N VAL A 12 8.88 4.73 -12.02
CA VAL A 12 8.96 3.81 -13.15
C VAL A 12 10.18 4.08 -14.02
N ASN A 13 10.44 5.34 -14.34
CA ASN A 13 11.59 5.73 -15.16
C ASN A 13 12.90 5.31 -14.48
N LEU A 14 13.05 5.61 -13.18
CA LEU A 14 14.22 5.21 -12.41
C LEU A 14 14.41 3.68 -12.38
N LEU A 15 13.34 2.92 -12.16
CA LEU A 15 13.40 1.45 -12.12
C LEU A 15 13.80 0.85 -13.48
N ASN A 16 13.35 1.45 -14.58
CA ASN A 16 13.75 1.05 -15.93
C ASN A 16 15.22 1.39 -16.21
N ASP A 17 15.69 2.57 -15.78
CA ASP A 17 17.07 3.02 -15.96
C ASP A 17 18.08 2.15 -15.20
N LEU A 18 17.68 1.60 -14.05
CA LEU A 18 18.50 0.67 -13.27
C LEU A 18 18.74 -0.66 -14.00
N LYS A 19 17.90 -1.04 -14.97
CA LYS A 19 18.01 -2.30 -15.75
C LYS A 19 18.14 -3.57 -14.89
N MET A 20 17.51 -3.58 -13.72
CA MET A 20 17.57 -4.72 -12.77
C MET A 20 16.42 -5.72 -12.95
N GLY A 21 15.74 -5.70 -14.10
CA GLY A 21 14.66 -6.65 -14.41
C GLY A 21 13.34 -6.40 -13.68
N TYR A 22 13.02 -5.15 -13.32
CA TYR A 22 11.75 -4.82 -12.68
C TYR A 22 10.58 -4.93 -13.67
N GLN A 23 9.51 -5.61 -13.25
CA GLN A 23 8.31 -5.83 -14.06
C GLN A 23 7.22 -4.86 -13.63
N ILE A 24 6.76 -4.04 -14.58
CA ILE A 24 5.84 -2.92 -14.32
C ILE A 24 4.60 -3.08 -15.19
N GLN A 25 3.42 -2.90 -14.60
CA GLN A 25 2.13 -2.96 -15.31
C GLN A 25 1.35 -1.65 -15.12
N VAL A 26 0.72 -1.15 -16.17
CA VAL A 26 -0.14 0.04 -16.06
C VAL A 26 -1.32 -0.26 -15.14
N ARG A 27 -1.54 0.60 -14.14
CA ARG A 27 -2.72 0.56 -13.26
C ARG A 27 -3.85 1.39 -13.83
N GLY A 28 -3.51 2.54 -14.41
CA GLY A 28 -4.46 3.49 -14.99
C GLY A 28 -4.26 4.92 -14.47
N LEU A 29 -5.10 5.82 -14.93
CA LEU A 29 -5.11 7.23 -14.54
C LEU A 29 -5.66 7.40 -13.12
N THR A 30 -5.06 8.28 -12.34
CA THR A 30 -5.52 8.63 -10.99
C THR A 30 -5.44 10.12 -10.80
N GLU A 31 -6.54 10.70 -10.33
CA GLU A 31 -6.59 12.11 -9.98
C GLU A 31 -6.01 12.31 -8.58
N LEU A 32 -4.93 13.09 -8.51
CA LEU A 32 -4.29 13.51 -7.28
C LEU A 32 -4.71 14.95 -6.98
N LYS A 33 -5.38 15.15 -5.84
CA LYS A 33 -5.75 16.49 -5.39
C LYS A 33 -4.51 17.40 -5.35
N GLY A 34 -4.55 18.51 -6.08
CA GLY A 34 -3.47 19.50 -6.14
C GLY A 34 -2.33 19.17 -7.12
N LYS A 35 -2.33 17.99 -7.77
CA LYS A 35 -1.33 17.61 -8.79
C LYS A 35 -1.93 17.30 -10.17
N GLY A 36 -3.25 17.11 -10.25
CA GLY A 36 -3.93 16.75 -11.49
C GLY A 36 -4.00 15.24 -11.70
N VAL A 37 -4.19 14.81 -12.94
CA VAL A 37 -4.33 13.40 -13.31
C VAL A 37 -2.96 12.83 -13.67
N GLU A 38 -2.56 11.74 -13.02
CA GLU A 38 -1.29 11.04 -13.28
C GLU A 38 -1.56 9.57 -13.61
N THR A 39 -0.80 9.02 -14.56
CA THR A 39 -0.78 7.57 -14.78
C THR A 39 -0.03 6.89 -13.64
N THR A 40 -0.68 5.90 -13.04
CA THR A 40 -0.08 5.08 -11.98
C THR A 40 0.20 3.69 -12.49
N TYR A 41 1.17 3.03 -11.85
CA TYR A 41 1.66 1.72 -12.25
C TYR A 41 1.72 0.76 -11.05
N TRP A 42 1.65 -0.52 -11.36
CA TRP A 42 1.92 -1.62 -10.44
C TRP A 42 3.34 -2.11 -10.65
N LEU A 43 4.11 -2.23 -9.57
CA LEU A 43 5.30 -3.07 -9.57
C LEU A 43 4.84 -4.51 -9.30
N VAL A 44 4.91 -5.38 -10.31
CA VAL A 44 4.35 -6.75 -10.27
C VAL A 44 5.40 -7.82 -10.03
N GLY A 45 6.68 -7.52 -10.24
CA GLY A 45 7.75 -8.49 -10.09
C GLY A 45 9.13 -7.90 -10.32
N LYS A 46 10.14 -8.76 -10.15
CA LYS A 46 11.53 -8.50 -10.49
C LYS A 46 12.17 -9.81 -10.91
N ASP A 47 13.02 -9.78 -11.92
CA ASP A 47 13.83 -10.94 -12.29
C ASP A 47 14.68 -11.41 -11.09
N ASP A 48 14.81 -12.74 -10.97
CA ASP A 48 15.42 -13.45 -9.86
C ASP A 48 14.73 -13.25 -8.49
N PHE A 49 13.53 -12.68 -8.45
CA PHE A 49 12.71 -12.55 -7.24
C PHE A 49 11.45 -13.41 -7.34
N HIS A 50 11.56 -14.65 -6.88
CA HIS A 50 10.47 -15.65 -6.93
C HIS A 50 9.78 -15.88 -5.59
N LYS A 51 9.96 -14.98 -4.62
CA LYS A 51 9.31 -15.10 -3.33
C LYS A 51 7.80 -14.93 -3.51
N ALA A 52 7.03 -15.88 -3.00
CA ALA A 52 5.57 -15.79 -3.02
C ALA A 52 5.09 -14.56 -2.25
N LEU A 53 3.98 -13.97 -2.72
CA LEU A 53 3.32 -12.90 -1.97
C LEU A 53 2.91 -13.42 -0.59
N PRO A 54 3.06 -12.60 0.47
CA PRO A 54 2.59 -13.00 1.79
C PRO A 54 1.09 -13.30 1.71
N VAL A 55 0.66 -14.36 2.38
CA VAL A 55 -0.75 -14.67 2.51
C VAL A 55 -1.41 -13.52 3.28
N PRO A 56 -2.51 -12.95 2.77
CA PRO A 56 -3.30 -12.01 3.53
C PRO A 56 -3.57 -12.58 4.93
N ILE A 57 -3.20 -11.84 5.96
CA ILE A 57 -3.53 -12.22 7.34
C ILE A 57 -5.05 -12.26 7.43
N GLU A 58 -5.61 -13.42 7.75
CA GLU A 58 -7.05 -13.54 7.97
C GLU A 58 -7.42 -12.67 9.17
N VAL A 59 -8.37 -11.77 8.96
CA VAL A 59 -8.72 -10.62 9.81
C VAL A 59 -9.19 -10.99 11.23
N LYS A 60 -9.20 -12.27 11.60
CA LYS A 60 -9.75 -12.75 12.87
C LYS A 60 -8.82 -12.52 14.07
N ASP A 61 -7.51 -12.52 13.88
CA ASP A 61 -6.58 -12.60 15.03
C ASP A 61 -5.59 -11.44 15.16
N LEU A 62 -5.67 -10.41 14.33
CA LEU A 62 -4.60 -9.41 14.23
C LEU A 62 -5.10 -7.97 14.14
N GLY A 63 -5.73 -7.53 15.23
CA GLY A 63 -5.85 -6.12 15.61
C GLY A 63 -6.57 -5.20 14.62
N VAL A 64 -6.70 -3.94 15.02
CA VAL A 64 -7.26 -2.88 14.18
C VAL A 64 -6.16 -2.34 13.28
N ASN A 65 -6.15 -2.79 12.02
CA ASN A 65 -5.23 -2.41 10.94
C ASN A 65 -3.87 -3.12 10.96
N HIS A 66 -3.59 -3.88 9.89
CA HIS A 66 -2.27 -4.42 9.56
C HIS A 66 -1.54 -5.19 10.69
N GLY A 67 -2.28 -5.79 11.63
CA GLY A 67 -1.70 -6.56 12.73
C GLY A 67 -1.27 -5.75 13.95
N ILE A 68 -1.67 -4.49 14.08
CA ILE A 68 -1.46 -3.70 15.30
C ILE A 68 -2.68 -3.87 16.22
N GLY A 69 -2.49 -4.50 17.38
CA GLY A 69 -3.51 -4.58 18.42
C GLY A 69 -3.87 -3.21 18.98
N LEU A 70 -5.11 -3.02 19.47
CA LEU A 70 -5.51 -1.75 20.12
C LEU A 70 -4.57 -1.41 21.29
N GLU A 71 -4.16 -2.44 22.02
CA GLU A 71 -3.25 -2.44 23.16
C GLU A 71 -1.83 -1.95 22.81
N GLU A 72 -1.38 -2.15 21.57
CA GLU A 72 -0.07 -1.70 21.08
C GLU A 72 -0.10 -0.24 20.60
N ILE A 73 -1.28 0.34 20.40
CA ILE A 73 -1.44 1.75 20.02
C ILE A 73 -1.18 2.62 21.26
N PRO A 74 -0.28 3.63 21.18
CA PRO A 74 -0.10 4.62 22.25
C PRO A 74 -1.43 5.23 22.67
N VAL A 75 -1.62 5.43 23.98
CA VAL A 75 -2.90 5.81 24.60
C VAL A 75 -3.56 7.01 23.91
N ASP A 76 -2.79 8.04 23.60
CA ASP A 76 -3.28 9.27 22.94
C ASP A 76 -3.85 9.01 21.54
N ARG A 77 -3.25 8.07 20.80
CA ARG A 77 -3.71 7.68 19.45
C ARG A 77 -4.91 6.74 19.53
N ARG A 78 -4.96 5.86 20.53
CA ARG A 78 -6.08 4.96 20.79
C ARG A 78 -7.36 5.74 21.09
N GLN A 79 -7.29 6.75 21.95
CA GLN A 79 -8.46 7.58 22.29
C GLN A 79 -9.03 8.28 21.05
N LYS A 80 -8.16 8.89 20.24
CA LYS A 80 -8.57 9.53 18.98
C LYS A 80 -9.22 8.56 17.99
N PHE A 81 -8.77 7.32 17.93
CA PHE A 81 -9.40 6.29 17.10
C PHE A 81 -10.81 5.95 17.60
N LEU A 82 -10.98 5.72 18.89
CA LEU A 82 -12.29 5.43 19.50
C LEU A 82 -13.29 6.59 19.32
N ASP A 83 -12.84 7.84 19.50
CA ASP A 83 -13.69 9.01 19.32
C ASP A 83 -14.18 9.17 17.86
N ARG A 84 -13.36 8.77 16.88
CA ARG A 84 -13.76 8.74 15.46
C ARG A 84 -14.82 7.67 15.19
N GLN A 85 -14.67 6.48 15.78
CA GLN A 85 -15.66 5.40 15.64
C GLN A 85 -17.01 5.82 16.24
N LYS A 86 -17.01 6.48 17.40
CA LYS A 86 -18.24 7.00 18.04
C LYS A 86 -18.96 8.08 17.25
N LYS A 87 -18.26 8.88 16.43
CA LYS A 87 -18.86 9.93 15.60
C LYS A 87 -19.50 9.41 14.31
N THR A 88 -19.23 8.16 13.95
CA THR A 88 -19.68 7.55 12.69
C THR A 88 -20.91 6.64 12.89
N ASN A 89 -21.29 6.39 14.16
CA ASN A 89 -22.58 5.82 14.57
C ASN A 89 -23.50 6.93 15.10
#